data_AF-A0A9P8BZC4-F1
#
_entry.id   AF-A0A9P8BZC4-F1
#
_cell.length_a   1.000
_cell.length_b   1.000
_cell.length_c   1.000
_cell.angle_alpha   90.00
_cell.angle_beta   90.00
_cell.angle_gamma   90.00
#
_symmetry.space_group_name_H-M   'P 1'
#
loop_
_entity.id
_entity.type
_entity.pdbx_description
1 polymer ?
#
loop_
_entity_poly.entity_id
_entity_poly.type
_entity_poly.pdbx_seq_one_letter_code
_entity_poly.pdbx_strand_id
1 'polypeptide(L)'
;LEVDDVKHSTFGVFVNWLYTQQIVAGKVSGRSHLMDVWLLADRFMVPSLQNAALVSLDRLLTYRDWFTPAAIQLIYENSSTEGTLRQYLLDTWTKKEITDPDAYPNQFLGDLLNRTLSNSPFLKPAALSGDTL
;
A
#
# COMPACT_ATOMS: atom_id res chain seq x y z
N LEU A 1 -6.08 -16.52 -20.31
CA LEU A 1 -5.09 -15.83 -19.46
C LEU A 1 -4.52 -14.71 -20.31
N GLU A 2 -5.17 -13.54 -20.32
CA GLU A 2 -4.64 -12.37 -21.02
C GLU A 2 -3.70 -11.63 -20.07
N VAL A 3 -2.43 -11.62 -20.44
CA VAL A 3 -1.34 -10.93 -19.72
C VAL A 3 -1.23 -9.47 -20.22
N ASP A 4 -2.13 -9.05 -21.11
CA ASP A 4 -2.03 -7.79 -21.87
C ASP A 4 -2.16 -6.53 -21.01
N ASP A 5 -2.79 -6.62 -19.83
CA ASP A 5 -2.88 -5.49 -18.89
C ASP A 5 -1.64 -5.32 -18.00
N VAL A 6 -0.66 -6.22 -18.08
CA VAL A 6 0.59 -6.12 -17.31
C VAL A 6 1.63 -5.43 -18.17
N LYS A 7 2.04 -4.22 -17.76
CA LYS A 7 3.16 -3.51 -18.41
C LYS A 7 4.35 -4.47 -18.55
N HIS A 8 4.88 -4.60 -19.76
CA HIS A 8 6.01 -5.49 -20.06
C HIS A 8 7.21 -5.29 -19.11
N SER A 9 7.41 -4.05 -18.62
CA SER A 9 8.43 -3.73 -17.64
C SER A 9 8.22 -4.45 -16.30
N THR A 10 6.97 -4.52 -15.82
CA THR A 10 6.59 -5.16 -14.55
C THR A 10 6.80 -6.66 -14.61
N PHE A 11 6.41 -7.28 -15.73
CA PHE A 11 6.65 -8.71 -15.95
C PHE A 11 8.15 -9.03 -16.02
N GLY A 12 8.95 -8.16 -16.65
CA GLY A 12 10.40 -8.29 -16.66
C GLY A 12 11.03 -8.27 -15.27
N VAL A 13 10.51 -7.45 -14.35
CA VAL A 13 10.94 -7.44 -12.94
C VAL A 13 10.55 -8.73 -12.23
N PHE A 14 9.34 -9.24 -12.46
CA PHE A 14 8.87 -10.51 -11.93
C PHE A 14 9.78 -11.67 -12.33
N VAL A 15 10.06 -11.82 -13.63
CA VAL A 15 10.96 -12.86 -14.15
C VAL A 15 12.36 -12.72 -13.56
N ASN A 16 12.91 -11.50 -13.54
CA ASN A 16 14.21 -11.27 -12.92
C ASN A 16 14.23 -11.70 -11.45
N TRP A 17 13.20 -11.35 -10.69
CA TRP A 17 13.10 -11.75 -9.30
C TRP A 17 12.99 -13.27 -9.12
N LEU A 18 12.31 -14.00 -10.01
CA LEU A 18 12.28 -15.47 -9.94
C LEU A 18 13.69 -16.07 -9.94
N TYR A 19 14.59 -15.51 -10.76
CA TYR A 19 15.96 -15.99 -10.87
C TYR A 19 16.89 -15.46 -9.76
N THR A 20 16.74 -14.21 -9.33
CA THR A 20 17.69 -13.58 -8.40
C THR A 20 17.20 -13.53 -6.96
N GLN A 21 15.89 -13.75 -6.75
CA GLN A 21 15.17 -13.48 -5.49
C GLN A 21 15.37 -12.04 -4.98
N GLN A 22 15.71 -11.10 -5.87
CA GLN A 22 16.02 -9.71 -5.54
C GLN A 22 15.38 -8.74 -6.54
N ILE A 23 14.77 -7.67 -6.03
CA ILE A 23 14.34 -6.52 -6.84
C ILE A 23 15.57 -5.62 -7.05
N VAL A 24 16.09 -5.60 -8.27
CA VAL A 24 17.32 -4.86 -8.61
C VAL A 24 16.99 -3.38 -8.83
N ALA A 25 17.61 -2.51 -8.02
CA ALA A 25 17.54 -1.06 -8.19
C ALA A 25 18.07 -0.67 -9.58
N GLY A 26 17.28 0.08 -10.36
CA GLY A 26 17.57 0.44 -11.75
C GLY A 26 16.73 -0.29 -12.81
N LYS A 27 16.17 -1.47 -12.49
CA LYS A 27 15.12 -2.11 -13.32
C LYS A 27 13.72 -1.60 -12.99
N VAL A 28 13.57 -0.93 -11.84
CA VAL A 28 12.30 -0.37 -11.38
C VAL A 28 12.37 1.15 -11.40
N SER A 29 11.60 1.76 -12.29
CA SER A 29 11.55 3.21 -12.57
C SER A 29 10.77 4.04 -11.54
N GLY A 30 10.65 3.58 -10.29
CA GLY A 30 10.00 4.31 -9.20
C GLY A 30 8.82 3.60 -8.55
N ARG A 31 8.09 4.34 -7.71
CA ARG A 31 7.07 3.82 -6.79
C ARG A 31 5.88 3.17 -7.49
N SER A 32 5.38 3.79 -8.56
CA SER A 32 4.27 3.24 -9.37
C SER A 32 4.63 1.87 -9.94
N HIS A 33 5.86 1.71 -10.41
CA HIS A 33 6.34 0.43 -10.94
C HIS A 33 6.49 -0.63 -9.82
N LEU A 34 6.90 -0.25 -8.60
CA LEU A 34 6.87 -1.18 -7.45
C LEU A 34 5.46 -1.57 -7.02
N MET A 35 4.49 -0.66 -7.09
CA MET A 35 3.08 -0.96 -6.85
C MET A 35 2.54 -1.94 -7.91
N ASP A 36 2.87 -1.72 -9.19
CA ASP A 36 2.52 -2.65 -10.26
C ASP A 36 3.13 -4.05 -10.00
N VAL A 37 4.37 -4.13 -9.52
CA VAL A 37 5.03 -5.41 -9.13
C VAL A 37 4.33 -6.06 -7.94
N TRP A 38 3.92 -5.28 -6.94
CA TRP A 38 3.17 -5.79 -5.79
C TRP A 38 1.81 -6.36 -6.21
N LEU A 39 1.07 -5.64 -7.05
CA LEU A 39 -0.23 -6.08 -7.59
C LEU A 39 -0.09 -7.35 -8.44
N LEU A 40 0.98 -7.42 -9.24
CA LEU A 40 1.29 -8.63 -10.01
C LEU A 40 1.58 -9.82 -9.09
N ALA A 41 2.36 -9.61 -8.03
CA ALA A 41 2.66 -10.64 -7.04
C ALA A 41 1.42 -11.12 -6.29
N ASP A 42 0.47 -10.22 -6.01
CA ASP A 42 -0.84 -10.56 -5.42
C ASP A 42 -1.65 -11.48 -6.35
N ARG A 43 -1.75 -11.11 -7.63
CA ARG A 43 -2.44 -11.90 -8.67
C ARG A 43 -1.88 -13.31 -8.83
N PHE A 44 -0.55 -13.46 -8.71
CA PHE A 44 0.13 -14.76 -8.80
C PHE A 44 0.28 -15.46 -7.44
N MET A 45 -0.26 -14.90 -6.35
CA MET A 45 -0.14 -15.44 -5.00
C MET A 45 1.32 -15.72 -4.60
N VAL A 46 2.19 -14.72 -4.75
CA VAL A 46 3.63 -14.80 -4.41
C VAL A 46 3.96 -13.86 -3.24
N PRO A 47 3.72 -14.29 -1.98
CA PRO A 47 3.90 -13.42 -0.80
C PRO A 47 5.33 -12.90 -0.61
N SER A 48 6.34 -13.69 -0.96
CA SER A 48 7.74 -13.27 -0.84
C SER A 48 8.09 -12.09 -1.76
N LEU A 49 7.49 -12.02 -2.94
CA LEU A 49 7.64 -10.90 -3.85
C LEU A 49 6.85 -9.67 -3.38
N GLN A 50 5.64 -9.86 -2.84
CA GLN A 50 4.88 -8.75 -2.21
C GLN A 50 5.71 -8.10 -1.11
N ASN A 51 6.33 -8.91 -0.24
CA ASN A 51 7.21 -8.42 0.83
C ASN A 51 8.44 -7.71 0.27
N ALA A 52 9.09 -8.27 -0.76
CA ALA A 52 10.24 -7.62 -1.40
C ALA A 52 9.88 -6.27 -2.03
N ALA A 53 8.69 -6.16 -2.64
CA ALA A 53 8.17 -4.92 -3.20
C ALA A 53 7.89 -3.87 -2.10
N LEU A 54 7.31 -4.28 -0.97
CA LEU A 54 7.10 -3.39 0.19
C LEU A 54 8.42 -2.89 0.78
N VAL A 55 9.41 -3.77 0.98
CA VAL A 55 10.75 -3.37 1.45
C VAL A 55 11.40 -2.38 0.49
N SER A 56 11.20 -2.58 -0.82
CA SER A 56 11.73 -1.65 -1.83
C SER A 56 10.97 -0.32 -1.84
N LEU A 57 9.65 -0.33 -1.61
CA LEU A 57 8.83 0.87 -1.47
C LEU A 57 9.28 1.69 -0.26
N ASP A 58 9.49 1.04 0.89
CA ASP A 58 9.94 1.66 2.13
C ASP A 58 11.25 2.43 1.96
N ARG A 59 12.22 1.82 1.25
CA ARG A 59 13.50 2.44 0.89
C ARG A 59 13.34 3.66 -0.02
N LEU A 60 12.30 3.72 -0.86
CA LEU A 60 12.03 4.89 -1.70
C LEU A 60 11.28 5.99 -0.94
N LEU A 61 10.40 5.62 -0.01
CA LEU A 61 9.60 6.56 0.79
C LEU A 61 10.44 7.35 1.81
N THR A 62 11.67 6.91 2.09
CA THR A 62 12.62 7.67 2.92
C THR A 62 12.96 9.05 2.32
N TYR A 63 12.71 9.26 1.03
CA TYR A 63 12.94 10.52 0.30
C TYR A 63 11.63 11.28 0.00
N ARG A 64 10.97 11.83 1.03
CA ARG A 64 9.98 12.94 1.06
C ARG A 64 8.84 13.04 0.01
N ASP A 65 8.71 12.12 -0.93
CA ASP A 65 7.63 12.10 -1.90
C ASP A 65 6.60 11.04 -1.51
N TRP A 66 5.47 11.50 -0.97
CA TRP A 66 4.31 10.67 -0.63
C TRP A 66 3.53 10.22 -1.87
N PHE A 67 2.72 9.17 -1.70
CA PHE A 67 1.84 8.66 -2.75
C PHE A 67 0.95 9.78 -3.30
N THR A 68 0.80 9.81 -4.63
CA THR A 68 -0.15 10.72 -5.29
C THR A 68 -1.57 10.20 -5.11
N PRO A 69 -2.60 11.06 -5.22
CA PRO A 69 -3.98 10.61 -5.12
C PRO A 69 -4.34 9.52 -6.15
N ALA A 70 -3.81 9.62 -7.38
CA ALA A 70 -3.96 8.59 -8.41
C ALA A 70 -3.34 7.23 -8.01
N ALA A 71 -2.20 7.23 -7.32
CA ALA A 71 -1.61 5.98 -6.84
C ALA A 71 -2.46 5.35 -5.72
N ILE A 72 -3.02 6.18 -4.84
CA ILE A 72 -3.92 5.73 -3.76
C ILE A 72 -5.22 5.16 -4.35
N GLN A 73 -5.77 5.80 -5.39
CA GLN A 73 -6.92 5.29 -6.15
C GLN A 73 -6.63 3.88 -6.69
N LEU A 74 -5.49 3.68 -7.36
CA LEU A 74 -5.12 2.37 -7.88
C LEU A 74 -5.00 1.30 -6.79
N ILE A 75 -4.44 1.64 -5.63
CA ILE A 75 -4.35 0.72 -4.49
C ILE A 75 -5.76 0.33 -4.02
N TYR A 76 -6.66 1.29 -3.84
CA TYR A 76 -8.02 1.04 -3.35
C TYR A 76 -8.92 0.33 -4.37
N GLU A 77 -8.65 0.48 -5.66
CA GLU A 77 -9.37 -0.26 -6.70
C GLU A 77 -8.89 -1.71 -6.85
N ASN A 78 -7.61 -1.98 -6.58
CA ASN A 78 -6.98 -3.25 -6.93
C ASN A 78 -6.55 -4.12 -5.74
N SER A 79 -6.62 -3.61 -4.50
CA SER A 79 -6.35 -4.42 -3.32
C SER A 79 -7.65 -4.77 -2.59
N SER A 80 -7.66 -5.90 -1.87
CA SER A 80 -8.74 -6.22 -0.95
C SER A 80 -8.81 -5.20 0.21
N THR A 81 -9.97 -5.09 0.86
CA THR A 81 -10.21 -4.19 2.01
C THR A 81 -9.29 -4.52 3.19
N GLU A 82 -8.88 -5.78 3.32
CA GLU A 82 -7.90 -6.26 4.32
C GLU A 82 -6.47 -6.35 3.77
N GLY A 83 -6.23 -5.84 2.56
CA GLY A 83 -4.96 -5.96 1.88
C GLY A 83 -3.82 -5.28 2.63
N THR A 84 -2.70 -5.98 2.78
CA THR A 84 -1.47 -5.50 3.43
C THR A 84 -0.98 -4.17 2.86
N LEU A 85 -1.26 -3.88 1.58
CA LEU A 85 -0.89 -2.62 0.95
C LEU A 85 -1.71 -1.42 1.45
N ARG A 86 -3.01 -1.58 1.73
CA ARG A 86 -3.84 -0.51 2.33
C ARG A 86 -3.38 -0.21 3.75
N GLN A 87 -3.15 -1.25 4.55
CA GLN A 87 -2.65 -1.09 5.92
C GLN A 87 -1.27 -0.41 5.93
N TYR A 88 -0.36 -0.84 5.05
CA TYR A 88 0.95 -0.20 4.90
C TYR A 88 0.84 1.28 4.50
N LEU A 89 -0.05 1.62 3.56
CA LEU A 89 -0.32 3.00 3.18
C LEU A 89 -0.82 3.85 4.35
N LEU A 90 -1.76 3.33 5.14
CA LEU A 90 -2.30 4.02 6.32
C LEU A 90 -1.24 4.19 7.41
N ASP A 91 -0.41 3.17 7.64
CA ASP A 91 0.66 3.19 8.66
C ASP A 91 1.79 4.14 8.31
N THR A 92 2.09 4.29 7.02
CA THR A 92 3.11 5.22 6.53
C THR A 92 2.57 6.64 6.30
N TRP A 93 1.26 6.87 6.48
CA TRP A 93 0.66 8.18 6.33
C TRP A 93 0.98 9.09 7.53
N THR A 94 2.03 9.88 7.41
CA THR A 94 2.47 10.81 8.47
C THR A 94 1.73 12.14 8.38
N LYS A 95 0.65 12.34 9.15
CA LYS A 95 -0.06 13.63 9.41
C LYS A 95 -0.03 14.67 8.27
N LYS A 96 -0.04 14.23 7.01
CA LYS A 96 0.10 15.14 5.89
C LYS A 96 -1.26 15.77 5.70
N GLU A 97 -1.29 17.09 5.63
CA GLU A 97 -2.54 17.80 5.36
C GLU A 97 -3.06 17.37 3.99
N ILE A 98 -4.29 16.90 3.99
CA ILE A 98 -5.06 16.64 2.78
C ILE A 98 -5.64 17.99 2.38
N THR A 99 -4.98 18.65 1.42
CA THR A 99 -5.38 19.99 0.94
C THR A 99 -6.62 19.94 0.04
N ASP A 100 -6.80 18.83 -0.70
CA ASP A 100 -7.92 18.59 -1.60
C ASP A 100 -8.48 17.20 -1.32
N PRO A 101 -9.50 17.07 -0.44
CA PRO A 101 -10.10 15.78 -0.10
C PRO A 101 -10.75 15.08 -1.29
N ASP A 102 -11.31 15.83 -2.24
CA ASP A 102 -12.05 15.28 -3.38
C ASP A 102 -11.14 14.55 -4.38
N ALA A 103 -9.83 14.81 -4.32
CA ALA A 103 -8.83 14.09 -5.11
C ALA A 103 -8.59 12.65 -4.63
N TYR A 104 -9.05 12.27 -3.43
CA TYR A 104 -8.76 10.97 -2.82
C TYR A 104 -9.99 10.05 -2.81
N PRO A 105 -9.79 8.72 -2.81
CA PRO A 105 -10.90 7.79 -2.65
C PRO A 105 -11.61 7.99 -1.30
N ASN A 106 -12.94 8.03 -1.30
CA ASN A 106 -13.74 8.13 -0.06
C ASN A 106 -13.41 7.02 0.96
N GLN A 107 -13.11 5.81 0.47
CA GLN A 107 -12.70 4.69 1.33
C GLN A 107 -11.38 4.99 2.06
N PHE A 108 -10.42 5.59 1.37
CA PHE A 108 -9.14 5.98 1.97
C PHE A 108 -9.33 7.03 3.07
N LEU A 109 -10.15 8.05 2.82
CA LEU A 109 -10.45 9.08 3.81
C LEU A 109 -11.12 8.49 5.05
N GLY A 110 -12.07 7.57 4.86
CA GLY A 110 -12.73 6.85 5.95
C GLY A 110 -11.75 6.00 6.77
N ASP A 111 -10.91 5.21 6.11
CA ASP A 111 -9.90 4.39 6.77
C ASP A 111 -8.87 5.22 7.53
N LEU A 112 -8.44 6.35 6.95
CA LEU A 112 -7.50 7.27 7.58
C LEU A 112 -8.11 7.92 8.84
N LEU A 113 -9.37 8.35 8.78
CA LEU A 113 -10.09 8.88 9.94
C LEU A 113 -10.20 7.81 11.04
N ASN A 114 -10.63 6.61 10.69
CA ASN A 114 -10.74 5.49 11.63
C ASN A 114 -9.39 5.16 12.28
N ARG A 115 -8.30 5.10 11.50
CA ARG A 115 -6.95 4.86 12.01
C ARG A 115 -6.49 5.97 12.95
N THR A 116 -6.79 7.23 12.62
CA THR A 116 -6.45 8.39 13.46
C THR A 116 -7.22 8.38 14.77
N LEU A 117 -8.51 8.01 14.75
CA LEU A 117 -9.34 7.86 15.95
C LEU A 117 -8.84 6.71 16.84
N SER A 118 -8.50 5.56 16.25
CA SER A 118 -7.96 4.41 16.99
C SER A 118 -6.58 4.68 17.62
N ASN A 119 -5.75 5.49 16.98
CA ASN A 119 -4.44 5.89 17.49
C ASN A 119 -4.49 7.10 18.44
N SER A 120 -5.67 7.70 18.64
CA SER A 120 -5.85 8.83 19.55
C SER A 120 -5.86 8.32 21.01
N PRO A 121 -4.96 8.80 21.89
CA PRO A 121 -4.94 8.42 23.30
C PRO A 121 -6.21 8.86 24.06
N PHE A 122 -7.03 9.73 23.46
CA PHE A 122 -8.23 10.31 24.07
C PHE A 122 -9.50 9.46 23.84
N LEU A 123 -9.44 8.43 23.00
CA LEU A 123 -10.57 7.56 22.68
C LEU A 123 -10.19 6.08 22.86
N LYS A 124 -9.63 5.72 24.02
CA LYS A 124 -9.79 4.32 24.47
C LYS A 124 -11.28 4.16 24.82
N PRO A 125 -12.00 3.16 24.25
CA PRO A 125 -13.34 2.88 24.71
C PRO A 125 -13.25 2.66 26.21
N ALA A 126 -14.05 3.40 26.98
CA ALA A 126 -14.29 3.09 28.37
C ALA A 126 -14.65 1.61 28.39
N ALA A 127 -13.74 0.79 28.92
CA ALA A 127 -14.06 -0.58 29.22
C ALA A 127 -15.32 -0.50 30.06
N LEU A 128 -16.43 -1.00 29.50
CA LEU A 128 -17.64 -1.25 30.26
C LEU A 128 -17.21 -2.24 31.34
N SER A 129 -16.84 -1.68 32.49
CA SER A 129 -16.81 -2.31 33.79
C SER A 129 -18.24 -2.76 34.06
N GLY A 130 -18.61 -3.89 33.46
CA GLY A 130 -19.78 -4.66 33.85
C GLY A 130 -19.46 -5.47 35.09
N ASP A 131 -19.12 -4.76 36.17
CA ASP A 131 -19.24 -5.29 37.53
C ASP A 131 -20.53 -4.71 38.11
N THR A 132 -21.56 -5.56 38.16
CA THR A 132 -22.76 -5.61 39.05
C THR A 132 -23.86 -6.32 38.25
N LEU A 133 -24.40 -7.48 38.64
CA LEU A 133 -24.65 -8.10 39.96
C LEU A 133 -24.45 -9.61 39.89
#